data_AF-A0A1T4W1T5-F1
#
_entry.id   AF-A0A1T4W1T5-F1
#
_cell.length_a   1.000
_cell.length_b   1.000
_cell.length_c   1.000
_cell.angle_alpha   90.00
_cell.angle_beta   90.00
_cell.angle_gamma   90.00
#
_symmetry.space_group_name_H-M   'P 1'
#
loop_
_entity.id
_entity.type
_entity.pdbx_description
1 polymer ?
#
loop_
_entity_poly.entity_id
_entity_poly.type
_entity_poly.pdbx_seq_one_letter_code
_entity_poly.pdbx_strand_id
1 'polypeptide(L)' 'MLSMVGNWKMYLAEPEDETDYDVFKASEESGKPLGGETFVEKLEVLLGRPLKPKKRGRKKKGDR' A
#
# COMPACT_ATOMS: atom_id res chain seq x y z
N MET A 1 6.26 18.12 -10.28
CA MET A 1 5.36 17.61 -9.22
C MET A 1 4.70 18.74 -8.43
N LEU A 2 5.44 19.78 -8.03
CA LEU A 2 4.89 20.95 -7.31
C LEU A 2 3.79 21.73 -8.07
N SER A 3 3.74 21.63 -9.40
CA SER A 3 2.76 22.32 -10.25
C SER A 3 1.39 21.63 -10.34
N MET A 4 1.24 20.42 -9.78
CA MET A 4 -0.01 19.65 -9.85
C MET A 4 -1.06 20.12 -8.84
N VAL A 5 -0.63 20.79 -7.77
CA VAL A 5 -1.51 21.28 -6.71
C VAL A 5 -1.42 22.79 -6.66
N GLY A 6 -2.47 23.48 -7.12
CA GLY A 6 -2.49 24.93 -7.22
C GLY A 6 -2.49 25.65 -5.86
N ASN A 7 -3.11 25.04 -4.84
CA ASN A 7 -3.15 25.61 -3.49
C ASN A 7 -3.04 24.50 -2.42
N TRP A 8 -1.83 24.30 -1.92
CA TRP A 8 -1.53 23.32 -0.89
C TRP A 8 -2.27 23.56 0.43
N LYS A 9 -2.51 24.84 0.79
CA LYS A 9 -3.20 25.16 2.04
C LYS A 9 -4.65 24.68 2.02
N MET A 10 -5.33 24.81 0.88
CA MET A 10 -6.70 24.31 0.72
C MET A 10 -6.71 22.79 0.67
N TYR A 11 -5.82 22.17 -0.10
CA TYR A 11 -5.71 20.71 -0.21
C TYR A 11 -5.49 20.02 1.15
N LEU A 12 -4.55 20.52 1.96
CA LEU A 12 -4.27 19.95 3.28
C LEU A 12 -5.34 20.29 4.33
N ALA A 13 -6.26 21.21 4.04
CA ALA A 13 -7.37 21.56 4.92
C ALA A 13 -8.65 20.77 4.59
N GLU A 14 -8.64 19.98 3.51
CA GLU A 14 -9.74 19.07 3.20
C GLU A 14 -9.80 17.96 4.26
N PRO A 15 -10.99 17.64 4.78
CA PRO A 15 -11.13 16.52 5.70
C PRO A 15 -10.75 15.23 4.98
N GLU A 16 -9.88 14.45 5.62
CA GLU A 16 -9.51 13.14 5.11
C GLU A 16 -10.74 12.22 5.17
N ASP A 17 -10.91 11.38 4.14
CA ASP A 17 -11.88 10.29 4.21
C ASP A 17 -11.33 9.25 5.20
N GLU A 18 -11.98 9.14 6.36
CA GLU A 18 -11.59 8.23 7.44
C GLU A 18 -11.41 6.78 6.93
N THR A 19 -12.20 6.38 5.92
CA THR A 19 -12.13 5.03 5.37
C THR A 19 -10.84 4.80 4.58
N ASP A 20 -10.40 5.77 3.78
CA ASP A 20 -9.14 5.69 3.06
C ASP A 20 -7.96 5.75 4.03
N TYR A 21 -8.04 6.61 5.05
CA TYR A 21 -7.01 6.73 6.08
C TYR A 21 -6.76 5.41 6.83
N ASP A 22 -7.82 4.72 7.25
CA ASP A 22 -7.71 3.43 7.93
C ASP A 22 -7.08 2.35 7.02
N VAL A 23 -7.41 2.37 5.73
CA VAL A 23 -6.83 1.47 4.73
C VAL A 23 -5.32 1.73 4.58
N PHE A 24 -4.92 2.99 4.47
CA PHE A 24 -3.50 3.38 4.44
C PHE A 24 -2.77 2.89 5.68
N LYS A 25 -3.30 3.19 6.86
CA LYS A 25 -2.70 2.79 8.14
C LYS A 25 -2.53 1.28 8.27
N ALA A 26 -3.55 0.49 7.94
CA ALA A 26 -3.49 -0.97 8.01
C ALA A 26 -2.42 -1.56 7.06
N SER A 27 -2.25 -0.95 5.89
CA SER A 27 -1.23 -1.38 4.94
C SER A 27 0.18 -0.96 5.33
N GLU A 28 0.36 0.21 5.95
CA GLU A 28 1.63 0.61 6.55
C GLU A 28 2.04 -0.35 7.67
N GLU A 29 1.13 -0.70 8.57
CA GLU A 29 1.39 -1.62 9.68
C GLU A 29 1.70 -3.05 9.20
N SER A 30 0.97 -3.54 8.20
CA SER A 30 1.16 -4.90 7.68
C SER A 30 2.29 -5.02 6.64
N GLY A 31 2.76 -3.89 6.10
CA GLY A 31 3.72 -3.83 5.01
C GLY A 31 3.19 -4.34 3.67
N LYS A 32 1.87 -4.54 3.54
CA LYS A 32 1.25 -5.03 2.30
C LYS A 32 0.94 -3.85 1.38
N PRO A 33 1.41 -3.88 0.11
CA PRO A 33 1.21 -2.78 -0.80
C PRO A 33 -0.28 -2.56 -1.09
N LEU A 34 -0.71 -1.29 -1.02
CA LEU A 34 -2.02 -0.86 -1.52
C LEU A 34 -1.95 -0.65 -3.02
N GLY A 35 -2.87 -1.30 -3.72
CA GLY A 35 -2.99 -1.20 -5.17
C GLY A 35 -3.38 -2.53 -5.80
N GLY A 36 -3.96 -2.46 -7.01
CA GLY A 36 -4.28 -3.65 -7.78
C GLY A 36 -3.03 -4.44 -8.19
N GLU A 37 -3.21 -5.70 -8.58
CA GLU A 37 -2.09 -6.59 -8.93
C GLU A 37 -1.16 -6.00 -9.98
N THR A 38 -1.71 -5.33 -11.00
CA THR A 38 -0.95 -4.68 -12.07
C THR A 38 -0.10 -3.50 -11.59
N PHE A 39 -0.53 -2.79 -10.56
CA PHE A 39 0.24 -1.72 -9.93
C PHE A 39 1.43 -2.29 -9.15
N VAL A 40 1.18 -3.34 -8.36
CA VAL A 40 2.22 -4.01 -7.57
C VAL A 40 3.28 -4.65 -8.48
N GLU A 41 2.88 -5.27 -9.58
CA GLU A 41 3.83 -5.84 -10.56
C GLU A 41 4.76 -4.78 -11.16
N LYS A 42 4.21 -3.62 -11.54
CA LYS A 42 5.01 -2.51 -12.04
C LYS A 42 6.02 -2.03 -10.99
N LEU A 43 5.60 -1.93 -9.72
CA LEU A 43 6.50 -1.57 -8.62
C LEU A 43 7.60 -2.60 -8.38
N GLU A 44 7.29 -3.89 -8.45
CA GLU A 44 8.29 -4.96 -8.30
C GLU A 44 9.38 -4.87 -9.38
N VAL A 45 8.98 -4.60 -10.63
CA VAL A 45 9.90 -4.41 -11.77
C VAL A 45 10.79 -3.18 -11.54
N LEU A 46 10.19 -2.05 -11.15
CA LEU A 46 10.94 -0.79 -10.93
C LEU A 46 11.92 -0.87 -9.75
N LEU A 47 11.53 -1.57 -8.68
CA LEU A 47 12.34 -1.69 -7.46
C LEU A 47 13.32 -2.87 -7.49
N GLY A 48 13.18 -3.78 -8.46
CA GLY A 48 14.00 -4.99 -8.57
C GLY A 48 13.84 -5.95 -7.38
N ARG A 49 12.71 -5.90 -6.66
CA ARG A 49 12.43 -6.75 -5.49
C ARG A 49 10.96 -7.15 -5.43
N PRO A 50 10.64 -8.36 -4.92
CA PRO A 50 9.26 -8.79 -4.75
C PRO A 50 8.59 -8.04 -3.59
N LEU A 51 7.38 -7.55 -3.83
CA LEU A 51 6.46 -6.90 -2.89
C LEU A 51 5.24 -7.78 -2.60
N LYS A 52 4.86 -8.66 -3.53
CA LYS A 52 3.72 -9.57 -3.34
C LYS A 52 3.98 -10.55 -2.21
N PRO A 53 2.93 -10.95 -1.46
CA PRO A 53 3.04 -12.00 -0.46
C PRO A 53 3.61 -13.28 -1.09
N LYS A 54 4.70 -13.79 -0.50
CA LYS A 54 5.25 -15.09 -0.90
C LYS A 54 4.35 -16.22 -0.42
N LYS A 55 4.48 -17.38 -1.06
CA LYS A 55 3.81 -18.61 -0.64
C LYS A 55 4.00 -18.82 0.86
N ARG A 56 2.89 -19.01 1.58
CA ARG A 56 2.92 -19.26 3.03
C ARG A 56 3.89 -20.42 3.32
N GLY A 57 4.63 -20.29 4.41
CA GLY A 57 5.55 -21.33 4.87
C GLY A 57 4.83 -22.66 5.12
N ARG A 58 5.62 -23.74 5.26
CA ARG A 58 5.09 -25.07 5.60
C ARG A 58 4.21 -25.00 6.86
N LYS A 59 3.03 -25.64 6.83
CA LYS A 59 2.16 -25.75 8.00
C LYS A 59 2.94 -26.30 9.21
N LYS A 60 2.67 -25.75 10.40
CA LYS A 60 3.27 -26.27 11.65
C LYS A 60 2.80 -27.70 11.88
N LYS A 61 3.69 -28.55 12.41
CA LYS A 61 3.37 -29.94 12.74
C LYS A 61 2.39 -29.92 13.92
N GLY A 62 1.11 -30.20 13.69
CA GLY A 62 0.05 -30.19 14.70
C GLY A 62 -1.19 -29.37 14.34
N ASP A 63 -1.13 -28.56 13.28
CA ASP A 63 -2.27 -27.81 12.76
C ASP A 63 -3.08 -28.75 11.84
N ARG A 64 -3.93 -29.59 12.44
CA ARG A 64 -4.87 -30.47 11.75
C ARG A 64 -6.19 -29.75 11.56
#